data_AF-U7NM02-F1
#
_entry.id   AF-U7NM02-F1
#
_cell.length_a   1.000
_cell.length_b   1.000
_cell.length_c   1.000
_cell.angle_alpha   90.00
_cell.angle_beta   90.00
_cell.angle_gamma   90.00
#
_symmetry.space_group_name_H-M   'P 1'
#
loop_
_entity.id
_entity.type
_entity.pdbx_description
1 polymer ?
#
loop_
_entity_poly.entity_id
_entity_poly.type
_entity_poly.pdbx_seq_one_letter_code
_entity_poly.pdbx_strand_id
1 'polypeptide(L)'
;PWSGIRNHGLDITRAAFLEGKSPYPYIPAFNASLFLSANENDVLQAIDYGHPAGTVLPSQVVDDEGDTELRIAFDFDGVIADDASEKVYKSGSLEEFQEHETSRSHIPHSPGPLADLFRKLSHLQKLEDKAVEANPSYQRVVRTGIVTARNAPSHERVITTLEHWGVDANEVFFLGGMKKDRILSVLKPHMFFDDQRSHLESEAGNVPMVHIPFGVANMG
;
A
#
# COMPACT_ATOMS: atom_id res chain seq x y z
N PRO A 1 -21.64 15.27 2.31
CA PRO A 1 -20.34 15.18 3.02
C PRO A 1 -20.44 15.56 4.51
N TRP A 2 -20.74 16.82 4.85
CA TRP A 2 -20.77 17.28 6.26
C TRP A 2 -21.85 16.62 7.13
N SER A 3 -22.97 16.22 6.55
CA SER A 3 -24.03 15.48 7.26
C SER A 3 -23.55 14.11 7.76
N GLY A 4 -22.78 13.37 6.95
CA GLY A 4 -22.18 12.10 7.36
C GLY A 4 -21.15 12.27 8.47
N ILE A 5 -20.25 13.24 8.33
CA ILE A 5 -19.20 13.55 9.34
C ILE A 5 -19.83 13.79 10.72
N ARG A 6 -20.89 14.62 10.77
CA ARG A 6 -21.60 14.93 12.03
C ARG A 6 -22.35 13.72 12.59
N ASN A 7 -22.98 12.92 11.73
CA ASN A 7 -23.72 11.73 12.17
C ASN A 7 -22.80 10.67 12.79
N HIS A 8 -21.56 10.57 12.32
CA HIS A 8 -20.56 9.63 12.85
C HIS A 8 -19.67 10.22 13.95
N GLY A 9 -19.91 11.47 14.37
CA GLY A 9 -19.12 12.12 15.42
C GLY A 9 -17.63 12.26 15.11
N LEU A 10 -17.25 12.24 13.83
CA LEU A 10 -15.85 12.29 13.41
C LEU A 10 -15.31 13.71 13.59
N ASP A 11 -14.13 13.84 14.20
CA ASP A 11 -13.43 15.12 14.40
C ASP A 11 -12.72 15.60 13.12
N ILE A 12 -13.44 15.56 11.99
CA ILE A 12 -12.95 16.08 10.72
C ILE A 12 -13.16 17.59 10.71
N THR A 13 -12.06 18.31 10.90
CA THR A 13 -12.06 19.78 11.00
C THR A 13 -11.76 20.49 9.68
N ARG A 14 -11.34 19.75 8.64
CA ARG A 14 -10.90 20.32 7.36
C ARG A 14 -11.49 19.54 6.19
N ALA A 15 -12.02 20.27 5.21
CA ALA A 15 -12.38 19.75 3.90
C ALA A 15 -12.27 20.89 2.89
N ALA A 16 -11.96 20.57 1.63
CA ALA A 16 -12.00 21.50 0.52
C ALA A 16 -12.98 21.02 -0.54
N PHE A 17 -13.66 21.99 -1.15
CA PHE A 17 -14.50 21.79 -2.33
C PHE A 17 -13.91 22.64 -3.43
N LEU A 18 -13.56 22.00 -4.54
CA LEU A 18 -12.85 22.63 -5.64
C LEU A 18 -13.73 22.54 -6.89
N GLU A 19 -13.78 23.62 -7.66
CA GLU A 19 -14.47 23.70 -8.93
C GLU A 19 -13.54 24.34 -9.98
N GLY A 20 -13.52 23.77 -11.18
CA GLY A 20 -12.87 24.34 -12.36
C GLY A 20 -11.33 24.34 -12.41
N LYS A 21 -10.63 24.12 -11.30
CA LYS A 21 -9.15 24.04 -11.26
C LYS A 21 -8.66 22.70 -10.70
N SER A 22 -7.46 22.31 -11.13
CA SER A 22 -6.80 21.10 -10.67
C SER A 22 -6.65 21.06 -9.14
N PRO A 23 -6.93 19.91 -8.49
CA PRO A 23 -6.81 19.75 -7.05
C PRO A 23 -5.37 19.46 -6.58
N TYR A 24 -4.47 19.07 -7.49
CA TYR A 24 -3.14 18.53 -7.14
C TYR A 24 -2.25 19.48 -6.34
N PRO A 25 -2.21 20.81 -6.60
CA PRO A 25 -1.42 21.75 -5.80
C PRO A 25 -1.78 21.77 -4.31
N TYR A 26 -2.97 21.29 -3.93
CA TYR A 26 -3.40 21.24 -2.54
C TYR A 26 -2.98 19.97 -1.81
N ILE A 27 -2.57 18.90 -2.50
CA ILE A 27 -2.09 17.65 -1.88
C ILE A 27 -1.01 17.93 -0.81
N PRO A 28 0.08 18.67 -1.12
CA PRO A 28 1.08 19.01 -0.10
C PRO A 28 0.54 19.97 0.96
N ALA A 29 -0.38 20.87 0.62
CA ALA A 29 -0.98 21.80 1.58
C ALA A 29 -1.84 21.08 2.64
N PHE A 30 -2.45 19.95 2.29
CA PHE A 30 -3.16 19.07 3.21
C PHE A 30 -2.24 18.08 3.94
N ASN A 31 -0.94 18.06 3.63
CA ASN A 31 0.02 17.04 4.10
C ASN A 31 -0.46 15.61 3.79
N ALA A 32 -1.13 15.44 2.64
CA ALA A 32 -1.65 14.16 2.21
C ALA A 32 -0.52 13.27 1.68
N SER A 33 -0.50 12.00 2.09
CA SER A 33 0.52 11.03 1.67
C SER A 33 0.16 10.29 0.37
N LEU A 34 -1.11 10.32 -0.04
CA LEU A 34 -1.64 9.55 -1.16
C LEU A 34 -2.90 10.23 -1.70
N PHE A 35 -3.02 10.31 -3.02
CA PHE A 35 -4.24 10.71 -3.74
C PHE A 35 -4.95 9.48 -4.32
N LEU A 36 -6.24 9.33 -4.04
CA LEU A 36 -7.05 8.22 -4.55
C LEU A 36 -8.21 8.73 -5.40
N SER A 37 -8.42 8.11 -6.56
CA SER A 37 -9.57 8.39 -7.43
C SER A 37 -9.99 7.13 -8.17
N ALA A 38 -11.29 7.00 -8.48
CA ALA A 38 -11.76 5.98 -9.42
C ALA A 38 -11.52 6.39 -10.88
N ASN A 39 -11.15 7.65 -11.13
CA ASN A 39 -10.80 8.16 -12.45
C ASN A 39 -9.29 8.07 -12.66
N GLU A 40 -8.87 7.16 -13.53
CA GLU A 40 -7.47 6.93 -13.87
C GLU A 40 -6.76 8.19 -14.40
N ASN A 41 -7.44 9.03 -15.18
CA ASN A 41 -6.85 10.25 -15.71
C ASN A 41 -6.53 11.27 -14.60
N ASP A 42 -7.29 11.27 -13.50
CA ASP A 42 -6.98 12.13 -12.36
C ASP A 42 -5.76 11.63 -11.59
N VAL A 43 -5.57 10.31 -11.54
CA VAL A 43 -4.43 9.64 -10.91
C VAL A 43 -3.15 9.90 -11.69
N LEU A 44 -3.19 9.72 -13.02
CA LEU A 44 -2.04 10.00 -13.89
C LEU A 44 -1.59 11.46 -13.78
N GLN A 45 -2.54 12.40 -13.79
CA GLN A 45 -2.18 13.80 -13.57
C GLN A 45 -1.59 14.06 -12.18
N ALA A 46 -2.09 13.43 -11.11
CA ALA A 46 -1.48 13.58 -9.79
C ALA A 46 -0.02 13.08 -9.77
N ILE A 47 0.27 11.99 -10.49
CA ILE A 47 1.63 11.44 -10.65
C ILE A 47 2.52 12.37 -11.48
N ASP A 48 2.01 12.94 -12.58
CA ASP A 48 2.72 13.93 -13.38
C ASP A 48 3.11 15.18 -12.55
N TYR A 49 2.29 15.51 -11.54
CA TYR A 49 2.58 16.57 -10.56
C TYR A 49 3.54 16.12 -9.44
N GLY A 50 4.05 14.90 -9.48
CA GLY A 50 5.01 14.35 -8.53
C GLY A 50 4.40 13.87 -7.21
N HIS A 51 3.11 13.53 -7.20
CA HIS A 51 2.41 13.05 -6.01
C HIS A 51 2.10 11.55 -6.07
N PRO A 52 2.28 10.79 -4.98
CA PRO A 52 1.80 9.42 -4.90
C PRO A 52 0.28 9.36 -5.12
N ALA A 53 -0.15 8.53 -6.06
CA ALA A 53 -1.56 8.39 -6.38
C ALA A 53 -1.92 6.96 -6.79
N GLY A 54 -3.20 6.60 -6.64
CA GLY A 54 -3.71 5.29 -7.00
C GLY A 54 -5.14 5.31 -7.54
N THR A 55 -5.39 4.45 -8.54
CA THR A 55 -6.70 4.25 -9.14
C THR A 55 -7.46 3.20 -8.35
N VAL A 56 -8.55 3.60 -7.69
CA VAL A 56 -9.43 2.70 -6.95
C VAL A 56 -10.25 1.89 -7.95
N LEU A 57 -10.11 0.57 -7.90
CA LEU A 57 -10.83 -0.33 -8.80
C LEU A 57 -12.22 -0.66 -8.25
N PRO A 58 -13.21 -0.91 -9.12
CA PRO A 58 -14.53 -1.35 -8.68
C PRO A 58 -14.45 -2.69 -7.93
N SER A 59 -15.03 -2.75 -6.74
CA SER A 59 -15.18 -3.97 -5.95
C SER A 59 -16.58 -4.05 -5.36
N GLN A 60 -17.12 -5.26 -5.21
CA GLN A 60 -18.39 -5.51 -4.53
C GLN A 60 -18.08 -6.02 -3.12
N VAL A 61 -18.05 -5.10 -2.16
CA VAL A 61 -17.84 -5.42 -0.74
C VAL A 61 -19.09 -5.08 0.05
N VAL A 62 -19.46 -5.98 0.95
CA VAL A 62 -20.50 -5.73 1.95
C VAL A 62 -19.79 -5.34 3.23
N ASP A 63 -20.00 -4.11 3.68
CA ASP A 63 -19.44 -3.64 4.94
C ASP A 63 -20.01 -4.44 6.12
N ASP A 64 -19.13 -4.85 7.03
CA ASP A 64 -19.49 -5.47 8.29
C ASP A 64 -19.41 -4.42 9.39
N GLU A 65 -20.57 -3.98 9.92
CA GLU A 65 -20.62 -2.98 10.99
C GLU A 65 -19.95 -3.46 12.30
N GLY A 66 -19.71 -4.77 12.45
CA GLY A 66 -18.97 -5.36 13.56
C GLY A 66 -17.46 -5.35 13.37
N ASP A 67 -16.97 -5.03 12.16
CA ASP A 67 -15.54 -4.95 11.88
C ASP A 67 -14.97 -3.61 12.36
N THR A 68 -14.19 -3.68 13.43
CA THR A 68 -13.56 -2.51 14.04
C THR A 68 -12.14 -2.27 13.53
N GLU A 69 -11.62 -3.10 12.63
CA GLU A 69 -10.26 -2.96 12.09
C GLU A 69 -10.25 -2.18 10.77
N LEU A 70 -9.12 -1.54 10.49
CA LEU A 70 -8.73 -1.01 9.19
C LEU A 70 -7.51 -1.81 8.71
N ARG A 71 -7.78 -2.88 7.96
CA ARG A 71 -6.77 -3.68 7.25
C ARG A 71 -6.34 -3.03 5.94
N ILE A 72 -5.04 -2.75 5.81
CA ILE A 72 -4.43 -2.18 4.61
C ILE A 72 -3.27 -3.08 4.19
N ALA A 73 -3.32 -3.58 2.96
CA ALA A 73 -2.30 -4.47 2.41
C ALA A 73 -1.57 -3.81 1.23
N PHE A 74 -0.31 -4.18 1.04
CA PHE A 74 0.55 -3.61 0.01
C PHE A 74 1.33 -4.71 -0.70
N ASP A 75 1.56 -4.57 -2.01
CA ASP A 75 2.74 -5.16 -2.61
C ASP A 75 4.00 -4.48 -2.06
N PHE A 76 5.12 -5.18 -2.12
CA PHE A 76 6.38 -4.63 -1.68
C PHE A 76 7.08 -3.84 -2.80
N ASP A 77 7.45 -4.51 -3.88
CA ASP A 77 8.13 -3.89 -5.03
C ASP A 77 7.18 -2.95 -5.78
N GLY A 78 7.70 -1.85 -6.34
CA GLY A 78 6.90 -0.84 -7.06
C GLY A 78 5.94 0.00 -6.19
N VAL A 79 5.70 -0.40 -4.93
CA VAL A 79 4.74 0.22 -4.02
C VAL A 79 5.44 0.72 -2.75
N ILE A 80 5.92 -0.16 -1.88
CA ILE A 80 6.67 0.21 -0.66
C ILE A 80 8.13 0.50 -1.01
N ALA A 81 8.74 -0.36 -1.82
CA ALA A 81 10.07 -0.22 -2.37
C ALA A 81 10.00 0.25 -3.83
N ASP A 82 11.11 0.79 -4.35
CA ASP A 82 11.23 1.04 -5.78
C ASP A 82 11.25 -0.26 -6.59
N ASP A 83 11.11 -0.14 -7.91
CA ASP A 83 11.08 -1.26 -8.85
C ASP A 83 12.48 -1.61 -9.40
N ALA A 84 13.55 -1.17 -8.73
CA ALA A 84 14.91 -1.35 -9.23
C ALA A 84 15.28 -2.83 -9.43
N SER A 85 14.72 -3.71 -8.61
CA SER A 85 14.86 -5.17 -8.72
C SER A 85 14.15 -5.75 -9.95
N GLU A 86 13.05 -5.16 -10.43
CA GLU A 86 12.37 -5.62 -11.65
C GLU A 86 13.21 -5.37 -12.91
N LYS A 87 13.95 -4.26 -12.97
CA LYS A 87 14.84 -3.97 -14.11
C LYS A 87 15.88 -5.07 -14.28
N VAL A 88 16.43 -5.57 -13.16
CA VAL A 88 17.38 -6.68 -13.15
C VAL A 88 16.71 -7.96 -13.65
N TYR A 89 15.50 -8.28 -13.14
CA TYR A 89 14.73 -9.45 -13.58
C TYR A 89 14.40 -9.44 -15.09
N LYS A 90 14.00 -8.28 -15.65
CA LYS A 90 13.70 -8.15 -17.09
C LYS A 90 14.95 -8.26 -17.97
N SER A 91 16.14 -8.00 -17.41
CA SER A 91 17.41 -7.99 -18.15
C SER A 91 18.20 -9.31 -18.07
N GLY A 92 17.85 -10.21 -17.16
CA GLY A 92 18.64 -11.41 -16.84
C GLY A 92 17.80 -12.67 -16.62
N SER A 93 18.46 -13.74 -16.17
CA SER A 93 17.80 -15.00 -15.79
C SER A 93 17.26 -14.95 -14.35
N LEU A 94 16.38 -15.89 -13.99
CA LEU A 94 15.90 -16.03 -12.60
C LEU A 94 17.06 -16.30 -11.62
N GLU A 95 18.08 -17.03 -12.07
CA GLU A 95 19.27 -17.34 -11.26
C GLU A 95 20.11 -16.08 -11.01
N GLU A 96 20.34 -15.26 -12.03
CA GLU A 96 21.04 -13.98 -11.90
C GLU A 96 20.30 -13.01 -10.97
N PHE A 97 18.96 -13.01 -11.03
CA PHE A 97 18.14 -12.25 -10.09
C PHE A 97 18.32 -12.73 -8.65
N GLN A 98 18.30 -14.04 -8.41
CA GLN A 98 18.48 -14.60 -7.07
C GLN A 98 19.88 -14.28 -6.52
N GLU A 99 20.93 -14.43 -7.32
CA GLU A 99 22.30 -14.06 -6.92
C GLU A 99 22.43 -12.57 -6.64
N HIS A 100 21.81 -11.71 -7.46
CA HIS A 100 21.77 -10.28 -7.24
C HIS A 100 21.08 -9.92 -5.92
N GLU A 101 19.91 -10.51 -5.64
CA GLU A 101 19.18 -10.25 -4.39
C GLU A 101 19.91 -10.80 -3.17
N THR A 102 20.51 -11.99 -3.25
CA THR A 102 21.30 -12.56 -2.15
C THR A 102 22.56 -11.75 -1.86
N SER A 103 23.32 -11.35 -2.89
CA SER A 103 24.53 -10.53 -2.68
C SER A 103 24.23 -9.14 -2.10
N ARG A 104 23.01 -8.64 -2.29
CA ARG A 104 22.53 -7.35 -1.77
C ARG A 104 21.55 -7.46 -0.62
N SER A 105 21.39 -8.64 0.01
CA SER A 105 20.39 -8.83 1.06
C SER A 105 20.56 -7.85 2.23
N HIS A 106 21.81 -7.46 2.53
CA HIS A 106 22.19 -6.48 3.55
C HIS A 106 21.98 -5.00 3.14
N ILE A 107 21.61 -4.71 1.89
CA ILE A 107 21.40 -3.36 1.38
C ILE A 107 19.89 -3.12 1.29
N PRO A 108 19.33 -2.16 2.04
CA PRO A 108 17.90 -1.86 1.97
C PRO A 108 17.51 -1.40 0.56
N HIS A 109 16.25 -1.63 0.18
CA HIS A 109 15.69 -1.06 -1.05
C HIS A 109 15.53 0.46 -0.95
N SER A 110 15.53 1.13 -2.09
CA SER A 110 15.13 2.54 -2.13
C SER A 110 13.62 2.64 -1.87
N PRO A 111 13.15 3.77 -1.31
CA PRO A 111 11.73 3.97 -1.06
C PRO A 111 10.94 4.06 -2.38
N GLY A 112 9.83 3.31 -2.43
CA GLY A 112 8.81 3.40 -3.45
C GLY A 112 7.80 4.52 -3.20
N PRO A 113 6.78 4.67 -4.07
CA PRO A 113 5.82 5.77 -3.99
C PRO A 113 5.01 5.79 -2.69
N LEU A 114 4.71 4.63 -2.09
CA LEU A 114 3.91 4.53 -0.87
C LEU A 114 4.73 4.31 0.41
N ALA A 115 6.07 4.40 0.33
CA ALA A 115 6.94 4.23 1.50
C ALA A 115 6.60 5.20 2.65
N ASP A 116 6.28 6.47 2.33
CA ASP A 116 5.90 7.48 3.32
C ASP A 116 4.56 7.16 3.99
N LEU A 117 3.56 6.72 3.21
CA LEU A 117 2.28 6.25 3.75
C LEU A 117 2.48 5.06 4.69
N PHE A 118 3.27 4.06 4.25
CA PHE A 118 3.55 2.87 5.05
C PHE A 118 4.25 3.22 6.39
N ARG A 119 5.24 4.13 6.37
CA ARG A 119 5.89 4.64 7.60
C ARG A 119 4.93 5.35 8.53
N LYS A 120 4.01 6.17 8.00
CA LYS A 120 2.98 6.86 8.79
C LYS A 120 2.01 5.87 9.43
N LEU A 121 1.58 4.83 8.71
CA LEU A 121 0.76 3.75 9.27
C LEU A 121 1.49 2.99 10.37
N SER A 122 2.77 2.66 10.16
CA SER A 122 3.60 2.02 11.19
C SER A 122 3.76 2.89 12.44
N HIS A 123 3.88 4.21 12.28
CA HIS A 123 3.87 5.12 13.42
C HIS A 123 2.53 5.10 14.17
N LEU A 124 1.38 5.06 13.48
CA LEU A 124 0.08 4.90 14.13
C LEU A 124 0.03 3.60 14.95
N GLN A 125 0.53 2.49 14.40
CA GLN A 125 0.58 1.21 15.11
C GLN A 125 1.44 1.28 16.39
N LYS A 126 2.56 2.01 16.36
CA LYS A 126 3.36 2.27 17.58
C LYS A 126 2.63 3.10 18.62
N LEU A 127 1.70 3.97 18.22
CA LEU A 127 0.82 4.66 19.16
C LEU A 127 -0.22 3.70 19.75
N GLU A 128 -0.74 2.77 18.94
CA GLU A 128 -1.63 1.71 19.42
C GLU A 128 -0.93 0.77 20.40
N ASP A 129 0.35 0.44 20.18
CA ASP A 129 1.15 -0.34 21.13
C ASP A 129 1.15 0.30 22.53
N LYS A 130 1.41 1.62 22.59
CA LYS A 130 1.36 2.39 23.83
C LYS A 130 -0.04 2.43 24.44
N ALA A 131 -1.08 2.48 23.61
CA ALA A 131 -2.46 2.46 24.06
C ALA A 131 -2.83 1.10 24.68
N VAL A 132 -2.35 -0.01 24.10
CA VAL A 132 -2.50 -1.37 24.65
C VAL A 132 -1.75 -1.49 25.98
N GLU A 133 -0.52 -0.99 26.06
CA GLU A 133 0.25 -0.98 27.32
C GLU A 133 -0.46 -0.20 28.43
N ALA A 134 -1.05 0.95 28.09
CA ALA A 134 -1.78 1.80 29.03
C ALA A 134 -3.17 1.24 29.39
N ASN A 135 -3.81 0.53 28.46
CA ASN A 135 -5.13 -0.07 28.63
C ASN A 135 -5.18 -1.45 27.94
N PRO A 136 -5.08 -2.55 28.71
CA PRO A 136 -5.15 -3.90 28.17
C PRO A 136 -6.45 -4.27 27.45
N SER A 137 -7.52 -3.47 27.63
CA SER A 137 -8.80 -3.66 26.91
C SER A 137 -8.86 -2.94 25.57
N TYR A 138 -7.86 -2.12 25.24
CA TYR A 138 -7.77 -1.42 23.96
C TYR A 138 -7.63 -2.43 22.82
N GLN A 139 -8.51 -2.31 21.82
CA GLN A 139 -8.45 -3.08 20.59
C GLN A 139 -7.71 -2.28 19.53
N ARG A 140 -6.73 -2.91 18.88
CA ARG A 140 -6.05 -2.30 17.73
C ARG A 140 -7.03 -2.13 16.58
N VAL A 141 -6.93 -1.00 15.92
CA VAL A 141 -7.72 -0.63 14.75
C VAL A 141 -6.88 -0.81 13.49
N VAL A 142 -5.64 -0.33 13.45
CA VAL A 142 -4.86 -0.34 12.18
C VAL A 142 -4.07 -1.62 12.01
N ARG A 143 -4.35 -2.33 10.91
CA ARG A 143 -3.62 -3.53 10.50
C ARG A 143 -2.92 -3.32 9.17
N THR A 144 -1.64 -3.63 9.09
CA THR A 144 -0.83 -3.52 7.87
C THR A 144 -0.32 -4.89 7.42
N GLY A 145 -0.52 -5.20 6.14
CA GLY A 145 -0.07 -6.43 5.51
C GLY A 145 0.84 -6.17 4.31
N ILE A 146 1.83 -7.02 4.10
CA ILE A 146 2.64 -7.05 2.87
C ILE A 146 2.36 -8.37 2.16
N VAL A 147 1.98 -8.31 0.88
CA VAL A 147 1.67 -9.48 0.03
C VAL A 147 2.48 -9.36 -1.26
N THR A 148 3.59 -10.08 -1.33
CA THR A 148 4.59 -9.94 -2.40
C THR A 148 4.89 -11.24 -3.12
N ALA A 149 5.20 -11.15 -4.42
CA ALA A 149 5.63 -12.28 -5.23
C ALA A 149 7.03 -12.81 -4.85
N ARG A 150 7.82 -12.03 -4.10
CA ARG A 150 9.14 -12.44 -3.61
C ARG A 150 9.08 -13.76 -2.84
N ASN A 151 10.16 -14.53 -2.94
CA ASN A 151 10.35 -15.81 -2.28
C ASN A 151 11.71 -15.89 -1.58
N ALA A 152 11.98 -17.00 -0.88
CA ALA A 152 13.33 -17.29 -0.42
C ALA A 152 14.26 -17.51 -1.64
N PRO A 153 15.50 -16.96 -1.65
CA PRO A 153 16.14 -16.16 -0.59
C PRO A 153 15.83 -14.66 -0.62
N SER A 154 15.24 -14.12 -1.70
CA SER A 154 14.99 -12.67 -1.90
C SER A 154 14.19 -11.95 -0.79
N HIS A 155 13.48 -12.69 0.06
CA HIS A 155 12.78 -12.16 1.25
C HIS A 155 13.70 -11.46 2.28
N GLU A 156 14.98 -11.85 2.38
CA GLU A 156 15.91 -11.28 3.37
C GLU A 156 16.09 -9.77 3.20
N ARG A 157 16.11 -9.31 1.95
CA ARG A 157 16.26 -7.89 1.63
C ARG A 157 15.01 -7.08 1.98
N VAL A 158 13.83 -7.71 1.91
CA VAL A 158 12.57 -7.10 2.38
C VAL A 158 12.66 -6.85 3.88
N ILE A 159 13.04 -7.88 4.64
CA ILE A 159 13.20 -7.78 6.10
C ILE A 159 14.24 -6.71 6.45
N THR A 160 15.41 -6.75 5.82
CA THR A 160 16.47 -5.74 6.01
C THR A 160 15.98 -4.32 5.74
N THR A 161 15.14 -4.13 4.72
CA THR A 161 14.56 -2.82 4.39
C THR A 161 13.61 -2.32 5.48
N LEU A 162 12.71 -3.18 5.94
CA LEU A 162 11.73 -2.85 6.99
C LEU A 162 12.45 -2.52 8.31
N GLU A 163 13.42 -3.34 8.71
CA GLU A 163 14.25 -3.12 9.89
C GLU A 163 15.05 -1.81 9.78
N HIS A 164 15.69 -1.55 8.64
CA HIS A 164 16.45 -0.33 8.41
C HIS A 164 15.58 0.94 8.51
N TRP A 165 14.34 0.88 8.02
CA TRP A 165 13.39 1.99 8.14
C TRP A 165 12.71 2.06 9.51
N GLY A 166 12.92 1.05 10.37
CA GLY A 166 12.29 0.95 11.68
C GLY A 166 10.76 0.84 11.57
N VAL A 167 10.27 0.14 10.55
CA VAL A 167 8.84 -0.10 10.32
C VAL A 167 8.53 -1.59 10.36
N ASP A 168 7.32 -1.90 10.79
CA ASP A 168 6.83 -3.27 10.91
C ASP A 168 5.49 -3.39 10.18
N ALA A 169 5.24 -4.56 9.60
CA ALA A 169 3.91 -4.99 9.15
C ALA A 169 3.39 -6.01 10.17
N ASN A 170 2.07 -6.08 10.37
CA ASN A 170 1.51 -7.15 11.19
C ASN A 170 1.66 -8.52 10.51
N GLU A 171 1.54 -8.53 9.19
CA GLU A 171 1.56 -9.75 8.39
C GLU A 171 2.41 -9.54 7.14
N VAL A 172 3.27 -10.50 6.83
CA VAL A 172 4.11 -10.48 5.61
C VAL A 172 3.99 -11.84 4.94
N PHE A 173 3.54 -11.83 3.69
CA PHE A 173 3.30 -13.02 2.88
C PHE A 173 4.22 -13.01 1.65
N PHE A 174 5.14 -13.97 1.62
CA PHE A 174 6.04 -14.24 0.49
C PHE A 174 5.45 -15.38 -0.36
N LEU A 175 4.97 -15.07 -1.56
CA LEU A 175 4.12 -15.98 -2.31
C LEU A 175 4.85 -16.95 -3.23
N GLY A 176 6.05 -16.60 -3.70
CA GLY A 176 6.84 -17.46 -4.59
C GLY A 176 6.08 -18.06 -5.77
N GLY A 177 5.30 -17.22 -6.47
CA GLY A 177 4.49 -17.62 -7.62
C GLY A 177 3.05 -18.05 -7.31
N MET A 178 2.65 -18.10 -6.04
CA MET A 178 1.24 -18.23 -5.69
C MET A 178 0.46 -16.95 -6.08
N LYS A 179 -0.75 -17.09 -6.62
CA LYS A 179 -1.66 -15.96 -6.89
C LYS A 179 -1.97 -15.19 -5.60
N LYS A 180 -1.86 -13.86 -5.62
CA LYS A 180 -2.15 -12.96 -4.48
C LYS A 180 -3.59 -13.11 -3.96
N ASP A 181 -4.55 -13.27 -4.86
CA ASP A 181 -5.98 -13.43 -4.54
C ASP A 181 -6.26 -14.51 -3.48
N ARG A 182 -5.45 -15.59 -3.43
CA ARG A 182 -5.60 -16.64 -2.41
C ARG A 182 -5.37 -16.13 -1.00
N ILE A 183 -4.40 -15.24 -0.81
CA ILE A 183 -4.12 -14.61 0.47
C ILE A 183 -5.10 -13.47 0.72
N LEU A 184 -5.34 -12.62 -0.29
CA LEU A 184 -6.21 -11.46 -0.17
C LEU A 184 -7.66 -11.83 0.18
N SER A 185 -8.17 -12.96 -0.34
CA SER A 185 -9.49 -13.48 -0.01
C SER A 185 -9.63 -13.90 1.46
N VAL A 186 -8.52 -14.26 2.12
CA VAL A 186 -8.49 -14.61 3.55
C VAL A 186 -8.22 -13.38 4.41
N LEU A 187 -7.24 -12.57 4.02
CA LEU A 187 -6.85 -11.34 4.70
C LEU A 187 -7.97 -10.29 4.69
N LYS A 188 -8.76 -10.26 3.61
CA LYS A 188 -9.86 -9.31 3.38
C LYS A 188 -9.47 -7.87 3.74
N PRO A 189 -8.43 -7.31 3.09
CA PRO A 189 -8.04 -5.93 3.34
C PRO A 189 -9.13 -4.98 2.87
N HIS A 190 -9.26 -3.82 3.52
CA HIS A 190 -10.11 -2.73 3.04
C HIS A 190 -9.47 -1.97 1.89
N MET A 191 -8.15 -2.10 1.71
CA MET A 191 -7.40 -1.58 0.57
C MET A 191 -6.18 -2.48 0.32
N PHE A 192 -6.04 -2.98 -0.91
CA PHE A 192 -4.80 -3.61 -1.38
C PHE A 192 -4.15 -2.77 -2.48
N PHE A 193 -2.88 -2.39 -2.30
CA PHE A 193 -2.13 -1.57 -3.26
C PHE A 193 -1.13 -2.42 -4.04
N ASP A 194 -1.17 -2.33 -5.37
CA ASP A 194 -0.25 -3.03 -6.28
C ASP A 194 0.05 -2.13 -7.49
N ASP A 195 1.25 -2.19 -8.04
CA ASP A 195 1.64 -1.45 -9.24
C ASP A 195 1.34 -2.21 -10.54
N GLN A 196 1.08 -3.52 -10.46
CA GLN A 196 0.79 -4.37 -11.61
C GLN A 196 -0.70 -4.70 -11.73
N ARG A 197 -1.33 -4.26 -12.83
CA ARG A 197 -2.75 -4.54 -13.09
C ARG A 197 -3.11 -6.02 -13.09
N SER A 198 -2.22 -6.89 -13.54
CA SER A 198 -2.44 -8.34 -13.55
C SER A 198 -2.57 -8.96 -12.15
N HIS A 199 -2.11 -8.27 -11.10
CA HIS A 199 -2.31 -8.70 -9.72
C HIS A 199 -3.64 -8.21 -9.14
N LEU A 200 -4.30 -7.27 -9.82
CA LEU A 200 -5.49 -6.57 -9.35
C LEU A 200 -6.77 -7.17 -9.96
N GLU A 201 -6.80 -8.49 -9.98
CA GLU A 201 -7.96 -9.29 -10.36
C GLU A 201 -8.33 -10.18 -9.18
N SER A 202 -9.59 -10.09 -8.74
CA SER A 202 -10.17 -11.03 -7.78
C SER A 202 -11.26 -11.82 -8.48
N GLU A 203 -11.17 -13.16 -8.44
CA GLU A 203 -12.16 -14.04 -9.07
C GLU A 203 -13.56 -13.84 -8.45
N ALA A 204 -13.61 -13.46 -7.16
CA ALA A 204 -14.85 -13.14 -6.45
C ALA A 204 -15.25 -11.65 -6.54
N GLY A 205 -14.37 -10.77 -7.04
CA GLY A 205 -14.63 -9.33 -7.15
C GLY A 205 -14.86 -8.60 -5.82
N ASN A 206 -14.45 -9.21 -4.70
CA ASN A 206 -14.78 -8.79 -3.34
C ASN A 206 -13.58 -8.27 -2.55
N VAL A 207 -12.47 -8.00 -3.22
CA VAL A 207 -11.27 -7.41 -2.62
C VAL A 207 -11.13 -5.98 -3.13
N PRO A 208 -11.19 -4.96 -2.26
CA PRO A 208 -10.89 -3.59 -2.63
C PRO A 208 -9.43 -3.45 -3.05
N MET A 209 -9.24 -3.01 -4.28
CA MET A 209 -7.94 -2.99 -4.94
C MET A 209 -7.65 -1.60 -5.48
N VAL A 210 -6.39 -1.19 -5.39
CA VAL A 210 -5.91 0.10 -5.87
C VAL A 210 -4.68 -0.12 -6.73
N HIS A 211 -4.77 0.32 -7.98
CA HIS A 211 -3.64 0.32 -8.91
C HIS A 211 -2.76 1.54 -8.66
N ILE A 212 -1.47 1.33 -8.46
CA ILE A 212 -0.45 2.39 -8.34
C ILE A 212 0.32 2.45 -9.66
N PRO A 213 -0.08 3.31 -10.62
CA PRO A 213 0.57 3.36 -11.94
C PRO A 213 1.91 4.10 -11.88
N PHE A 214 2.85 3.60 -11.09
CA PHE A 214 4.20 4.14 -10.92
C PHE A 214 5.25 3.16 -11.47
N GLY A 215 6.43 3.67 -11.81
CA GLY A 215 7.57 2.83 -12.22
C GLY A 215 7.51 2.26 -13.65
N VAL A 216 8.46 1.39 -13.94
CA VAL A 216 8.76 0.77 -15.25
C VAL A 216 7.63 -0.13 -15.72
N ALA A 217 6.89 -0.75 -14.81
CA ALA A 217 5.71 -1.54 -15.17
C ALA A 217 4.62 -0.71 -15.88
N ASN A 218 4.63 0.61 -15.69
CA ASN A 218 3.62 1.54 -16.18
C ASN A 218 4.17 2.55 -17.23
N MET A 219 5.40 2.36 -17.72
CA MET A 219 5.94 3.10 -18.87
C MET A 219 5.46 2.46 -20.19
N GLY A 220 4.21 2.73 -20.59
CA GLY A 220 3.60 2.21 -21.82
C GLY A 220 2.48 3.08 -22.34
#